data_AF-A0A7J2U650-F1
#
_entry.id   AF-A0A7J2U650-F1
#
_cell.length_a   1.000
_cell.length_b   1.000
_cell.length_c   1.000
_cell.angle_alpha   90.00
_cell.angle_beta   90.00
_cell.angle_gamma   90.00
#
_symmetry.space_group_name_H-M   'P 1'
#
loop_
_entity.id
_entity.type
_entity.pdbx_description
1 polymer ?
#
loop_
_entity_poly.entity_id
_entity_poly.type
_entity_poly.pdbx_seq_one_letter_code
_entity_poly.pdbx_strand_id
1 'polypeptide(L)'
;MAISFYESKLRNFLIFFSLLTLLTVALFVVHLSIGPAMLDPILVFQTLFGLSPNPEKAIVNVVSLRLARALATLLSGATPALLGLLMQTITRNPLADPYIFSLS
;
A
#
# COMPACT_ATOMS: atom_id res chain seq x y z
N MET A 1 2.19 16.22 -34.54
CA MET A 1 2.91 14.96 -34.23
C MET A 1 3.35 14.86 -32.76
N ALA A 2 3.97 15.91 -32.18
CA ALA A 2 4.42 15.90 -30.77
C ALA A 2 3.30 15.74 -29.72
N ILE A 3 2.11 16.34 -29.94
CA ILE A 3 0.98 16.29 -29.00
C ILE A 3 0.44 14.86 -28.83
N SER A 4 0.29 14.12 -29.94
CA SER A 4 -0.16 12.71 -29.91
C SER A 4 0.81 11.79 -29.16
N PHE A 5 2.11 12.11 -29.16
CA PHE A 5 3.13 11.34 -28.45
C PHE A 5 3.12 11.60 -26.92
N TYR A 6 2.71 12.80 -26.50
CA TYR A 6 2.53 13.13 -25.09
C TYR A 6 1.27 12.46 -24.51
N GLU A 7 0.16 12.51 -25.25
CA GLU A 7 -1.12 11.86 -24.88
C GLU A 7 -0.97 10.34 -24.68
N SER A 8 -0.20 9.66 -25.54
CA SER A 8 0.05 8.22 -25.40
C SER A 8 0.93 7.90 -24.19
N LYS A 9 1.93 8.74 -23.90
CA LYS A 9 2.82 8.57 -22.74
C LYS A 9 2.08 8.81 -21.43
N LEU A 10 1.24 9.85 -21.37
CA LEU A 10 0.37 10.13 -20.23
C LEU A 10 -0.63 9.01 -19.99
N ARG A 11 -1.30 8.52 -21.06
CA ARG A 11 -2.22 7.38 -20.96
C ARG A 11 -1.53 6.13 -20.40
N ASN A 12 -0.36 5.76 -20.91
CA ASN A 12 0.36 4.59 -20.43
C ASN A 12 0.83 4.76 -18.98
N PHE A 13 1.25 5.97 -18.61
CA PHE A 13 1.60 6.31 -17.23
C PHE A 13 0.39 6.15 -16.30
N LEU A 14 -0.77 6.71 -16.67
CA LEU A 14 -2.02 6.58 -15.89
C LEU A 14 -2.49 5.14 -15.77
N ILE A 15 -2.42 4.35 -16.85
CA ILE A 15 -2.76 2.92 -16.82
C ILE A 15 -1.82 2.17 -15.87
N PHE A 16 -0.52 2.41 -15.95
CA PHE A 16 0.46 1.76 -15.08
C PHE A 16 0.22 2.08 -13.60
N PHE A 17 0.03 3.35 -13.26
CA PHE A 17 -0.28 3.75 -11.88
C PHE A 17 -1.61 3.18 -11.40
N SER A 18 -2.65 3.18 -12.26
CA SER A 18 -3.95 2.60 -11.93
C SER A 18 -3.85 1.10 -11.62
N LEU A 19 -3.11 0.34 -12.45
CA LEU A 19 -2.86 -1.09 -12.21
C LEU A 19 -2.08 -1.32 -10.91
N LEU A 20 -1.07 -0.50 -10.62
CA LEU A 20 -0.27 -0.63 -9.41
C LEU A 20 -1.13 -0.34 -8.16
N THR A 21 -1.95 0.72 -8.19
CA THR A 21 -2.89 1.03 -7.10
C THR A 21 -3.89 -0.10 -6.90
N LEU A 22 -4.47 -0.65 -7.98
CA LEU A 22 -5.40 -1.78 -7.89
C LEU A 22 -4.74 -3.00 -7.25
N LEU A 23 -3.49 -3.31 -7.64
CA LEU A 23 -2.73 -4.41 -7.06
C LEU A 23 -2.45 -4.20 -5.57
N THR A 24 -2.05 -2.98 -5.16
CA THR A 24 -1.84 -2.66 -3.74
C THR A 24 -3.11 -2.83 -2.92
N VAL A 25 -4.26 -2.37 -3.43
CA VAL A 25 -5.56 -2.53 -2.76
C VAL A 25 -5.94 -4.01 -2.64
N ALA A 26 -5.75 -4.81 -3.70
CA ALA A 26 -6.02 -6.25 -3.67
C ALA A 26 -5.17 -6.97 -2.60
N LEU A 27 -3.87 -6.68 -2.55
CA LEU A 27 -2.96 -7.26 -1.54
C LEU A 27 -3.33 -6.81 -0.12
N PHE A 28 -3.78 -5.57 0.06
CA PHE A 28 -4.25 -5.07 1.34
C PHE A 28 -5.48 -5.84 1.86
N VAL A 29 -6.45 -6.11 0.97
CA VAL A 29 -7.64 -6.94 1.31
C VAL A 29 -7.23 -8.37 1.67
N VAL A 30 -6.29 -8.95 0.92
CA VAL A 30 -5.74 -10.28 1.22
C VAL A 30 -5.06 -10.28 2.59
N HIS A 31 -4.24 -9.27 2.91
CA HIS A 31 -3.56 -9.14 4.20
C HIS A 31 -4.54 -9.02 5.37
N LEU A 32 -5.68 -8.33 5.19
CA LEU A 32 -6.73 -8.27 6.21
C LEU A 32 -7.43 -9.61 6.43
N SER A 33 -7.51 -10.44 5.37
CA SER A 33 -8.20 -11.73 5.38
C SER A 33 -7.34 -12.86 5.96
N ILE A 34 -6.02 -12.81 5.76
CA ILE A 34 -5.08 -13.80 6.28
C ILE A 34 -4.81 -13.56 7.78
N GLY A 35 -5.13 -14.55 8.61
CA GLY A 35 -4.82 -14.52 10.04
C GLY A 35 -5.09 -15.85 10.74
N PRO A 36 -4.67 -16.00 12.01
CA PRO A 36 -4.79 -17.26 12.75
C PRO A 36 -6.24 -17.72 12.97
N ALA A 37 -7.19 -16.78 12.94
CA ALA A 37 -8.60 -17.06 12.74
C ALA A 37 -8.98 -16.57 11.34
N MET A 38 -9.47 -17.48 10.48
CA MET A 38 -10.05 -17.10 9.20
C MET A 38 -11.33 -16.32 9.49
N LEU A 39 -11.31 -15.02 9.17
CA LEU A 39 -12.48 -14.16 9.27
C LEU A 39 -13.03 -13.98 7.86
N ASP A 40 -14.35 -14.05 7.74
CA ASP A 40 -15.03 -13.73 6.48
C ASP A 40 -14.71 -12.27 6.09
N PRO A 41 -14.20 -12.00 4.88
CA PRO A 41 -13.94 -10.64 4.40
C PRO A 41 -15.13 -9.70 4.52
N ILE A 42 -16.35 -10.22 4.39
CA ILE A 42 -17.60 -9.44 4.53
C ILE A 42 -17.75 -8.95 5.98
N LEU A 43 -17.46 -9.81 6.95
CA LEU A 43 -17.52 -9.45 8.37
C LEU A 43 -16.43 -8.43 8.73
N VAL A 44 -15.24 -8.54 8.16
CA VAL A 44 -14.16 -7.55 8.32
C VAL A 44 -14.60 -6.18 7.79
N PHE A 45 -15.23 -6.15 6.61
CA PHE A 45 -15.76 -4.90 6.05
C PHE A 45 -16.85 -4.30 6.95
N GLN A 46 -17.83 -5.10 7.37
CA GLN A 46 -18.89 -4.63 8.25
C GLN A 46 -18.37 -4.13 9.60
N THR A 47 -17.37 -4.79 10.19
CA THR A 47 -16.76 -4.36 11.46
C THR A 47 -15.91 -3.09 11.30
N LEU A 48 -15.22 -2.90 10.17
CA LEU A 48 -14.49 -1.66 9.88
C LEU A 48 -15.41 -0.45 9.74
N PHE A 49 -16.59 -0.63 9.14
CA PHE A 49 -17.59 0.43 8.93
C PHE A 49 -18.63 0.53 10.06
N GLY A 50 -18.51 -0.27 11.13
CA GLY A 50 -19.46 -0.26 12.26
C GLY A 50 -20.85 -0.79 11.92
N LEU A 51 -21.00 -1.54 10.82
CA LEU A 51 -22.24 -2.12 10.30
C LEU A 51 -22.49 -3.55 10.82
N SER A 52 -21.66 -4.06 11.73
CA SER A 52 -21.79 -5.43 12.22
C SER A 52 -23.01 -5.59 13.15
N PRO A 53 -23.95 -6.49 12.84
CA PRO A 53 -25.16 -6.69 13.66
C PRO A 53 -24.88 -7.31 15.03
N ASN A 54 -23.70 -7.92 15.24
CA ASN A 54 -23.29 -8.46 16.54
C ASN A 54 -21.76 -8.33 16.71
N PRO A 55 -21.27 -7.16 17.16
CA PRO A 55 -19.84 -6.93 17.27
C PRO A 55 -19.28 -7.67 18.50
N GLU A 56 -18.76 -8.89 18.29
CA GLU A 56 -17.92 -9.51 19.31
C GLU A 56 -16.67 -8.65 19.53
N LYS A 57 -16.43 -8.24 20.79
CA LYS A 57 -15.27 -7.42 21.16
C LYS A 57 -13.94 -8.04 20.71
N ALA A 58 -13.85 -9.38 20.69
CA ALA A 58 -12.68 -10.11 20.19
C ALA A 58 -12.45 -9.87 18.69
N ILE A 59 -13.51 -9.92 17.87
CA ILE A 59 -13.43 -9.68 16.42
C ILE A 59 -13.03 -8.24 16.13
N VAL A 60 -13.63 -7.27 16.83
CA VAL A 60 -13.31 -5.84 16.68
C VAL A 60 -11.82 -5.58 17.01
N ASN A 61 -11.30 -6.16 18.09
CA ASN A 61 -9.89 -6.04 18.45
C ASN A 61 -8.93 -6.71 17.44
N VAL A 62 -9.31 -7.87 16.89
CA VAL A 62 -8.51 -8.54 15.87
C VAL A 62 -8.45 -7.70 14.59
N VAL A 63 -9.58 -7.13 14.17
CA VAL A 63 -9.65 -6.28 12.97
C VAL A 63 -8.86 -4.98 13.16
N SER A 64 -8.93 -4.33 14.32
CA SER A 64 -8.16 -3.12 14.59
C SER A 64 -6.64 -3.37 14.62
N LEU A 65 -6.19 -4.50 15.19
CA LEU A 65 -4.78 -4.90 15.15
C LEU A 65 -4.30 -5.22 13.74
N ARG A 66 -5.12 -5.91 12.93
CA ARG A 66 -4.78 -6.21 11.52
C ARG A 66 -4.68 -4.92 10.70
N LEU A 67 -5.59 -3.97 10.91
CA LEU A 67 -5.58 -2.67 10.26
C LEU A 67 -4.32 -1.87 10.63
N ALA A 68 -4.02 -1.76 11.93
CA ALA A 68 -2.82 -1.06 12.41
C ALA A 68 -1.54 -1.68 11.82
N ARG A 69 -1.45 -3.02 11.76
CA ARG A 69 -0.33 -3.73 11.15
C ARG A 69 -0.23 -3.47 9.64
N ALA A 70 -1.36 -3.51 8.93
CA ALA A 70 -1.38 -3.27 7.49
C ALA A 70 -0.90 -1.84 7.15
N LEU A 71 -1.34 -0.85 7.92
CA LEU A 71 -0.85 0.53 7.79
C LEU A 71 0.65 0.63 8.09
N ALA A 72 1.12 -0.02 9.16
CA ALA A 72 2.55 -0.05 9.49
C ALA A 72 3.38 -0.68 8.36
N THR A 73 2.91 -1.76 7.73
CA THR A 73 3.61 -2.39 6.59
C THR A 73 3.65 -1.49 5.36
N LEU A 74 2.57 -0.77 5.06
CA LEU A 74 2.53 0.17 3.94
C LEU A 74 3.50 1.34 4.17
N LEU A 75 3.48 1.92 5.36
CA LEU A 75 4.39 3.01 5.72
C LEU A 75 5.85 2.56 5.74
N SER A 76 6.13 1.37 6.29
CA SER A 76 7.47 0.81 6.33
C SER A 76 8.02 0.50 4.94
N GLY A 77 7.18 0.17 3.96
CA GLY A 77 7.60 -0.03 2.58
C GLY A 77 7.74 1.29 1.79
N ALA A 78 6.86 2.26 2.04
CA ALA A 78 6.89 3.56 1.36
C ALA A 78 8.09 4.41 1.77
N THR A 79 8.48 4.35 3.04
CA THR A 79 9.60 5.12 3.60
C THR A 79 10.93 4.91 2.85
N PRO A 80 11.44 3.67 2.67
CA PRO A 80 12.68 3.45 1.93
C PRO A 80 12.55 3.80 0.43
N ALA A 81 11.38 3.60 -0.18
CA ALA A 81 11.15 4.02 -1.56
C ALA A 81 11.27 5.54 -1.73
N LEU A 82 10.73 6.31 -0.79
CA LEU A 82 10.86 7.78 -0.73
C LEU A 82 12.31 8.22 -0.51
N LEU A 83 13.03 7.58 0.42
CA LEU A 83 14.46 7.87 0.63
C LEU A 83 15.29 7.60 -0.63
N GLY A 84 15.03 6.48 -1.33
CA GLY A 84 15.70 6.15 -2.59
C GLY A 84 15.49 7.22 -3.65
N LEU A 85 14.24 7.64 -3.85
CA LEU A 85 13.89 8.70 -4.79
C LEU A 85 14.58 10.03 -4.45
N LEU A 86 14.58 10.41 -3.17
CA LEU A 86 15.23 11.64 -2.70
C LEU A 86 16.74 11.61 -2.95
N MET A 87 17.40 10.49 -2.65
CA MET A 87 18.85 10.35 -2.89
C MET A 87 19.19 10.39 -4.38
N GLN A 88 18.44 9.68 -5.21
CA GLN A 88 18.63 9.72 -6.67
C GLN A 88 18.44 11.15 -7.21
N THR A 89 17.51 11.92 -6.63
CA THR A 89 17.24 13.31 -7.03
C THR A 89 18.35 14.26 -6.60
N ILE A 90 18.80 14.17 -5.34
CA ILE A 90 19.84 15.07 -4.79
C ILE A 90 21.18 14.81 -5.46
N THR A 91 21.58 13.54 -5.59
CA THR A 91 22.85 13.15 -6.21
C THR A 91 22.83 13.23 -7.73
N ARG A 92 21.63 13.30 -8.33
CA ARG A 92 21.41 13.15 -9.78
C ARG A 92 22.04 11.87 -10.33
N ASN A 93 22.14 10.84 -9.49
CA ASN A 93 22.70 9.55 -9.84
C ASN A 93 21.62 8.46 -9.63
N PRO A 94 21.11 7.83 -10.71
CA PRO A 94 20.09 6.78 -10.58
C PRO A 94 20.60 5.52 -9.86
N LEU A 95 21.91 5.39 -9.65
CA LEU A 95 22.53 4.30 -8.88
C LEU A 95 22.77 4.67 -7.41
N ALA A 96 22.43 5.89 -6.98
CA ALA A 96 22.55 6.28 -5.58
C ALA A 96 21.52 5.55 -4.73
N ASP A 97 22.00 4.85 -3.71
CA ASP A 97 21.19 4.16 -2.71
C ASP A 97 21.40 4.84 -1.34
N PRO A 98 20.34 5.29 -0.64
CA PRO A 98 20.41 5.86 0.70
C PRO A 98 21.17 5.00 1.71
N TYR A 99 21.15 3.66 1.57
CA TYR A 99 21.80 2.76 2.52
C TYR A 99 23.35 2.80 2.43
N ILE A 100 23.92 3.39 1.39
CA ILE A 100 25.38 3.53 1.21
C ILE A 100 25.94 4.65 2.12
N PHE A 101 25.12 5.62 2.53
CA PHE A 101 25.54 6.82 3.27
C PHE A 101 25.28 6.75 4.79
N SER A 102 25.44 5.56 5.40
CA SER A 102 25.71 5.39 6.84
C SER A 102 24.54 5.17 7.83
N LEU A 103 23.30 4.88 7.40
CA LEU A 103 22.22 4.51 8.34
C LEU A 103 21.35 3.37 7.78
N SER A 104 21.55 2.18 8.35
CA SER A 104 20.64 1.02 8.30
C SER A 104 19.83 0.93 9.57
#